data_AF-A0A943JL99-F1
#
_entry.id   AF-A0A943JL99-F1
#
_cell.length_a   1.000
_cell.length_b   1.000
_cell.length_c   1.000
_cell.angle_alpha   90.00
_cell.angle_beta   90.00
_cell.angle_gamma   90.00
#
_symmetry.space_group_name_H-M   'P 1'
#
loop_
_entity.id
_entity.type
_entity.pdbx_description
1 polymer ?
#
loop_
_entity_poly.entity_id
_entity_poly.type
_entity_poly.pdbx_seq_one_letter_code
_entity_poly.pdbx_strand_id
1 'polypeptide(L)' 'MKEEYVELATEIVEDQLATVINEYAVSQNQQANKLLEQKIEILQQMKGEINKGNSNIIKMVLKRKKKGII' A
#
# COMPACT_ATOMS: atom_id res chain seq x y z
N MET A 1 -18.53 -7.01 5.79
CA MET A 1 -17.14 -7.46 5.55
C MET A 1 -16.55 -7.74 6.93
N LYS A 2 -15.80 -8.82 7.14
CA LYS A 2 -15.23 -9.06 8.48
C LYS A 2 -14.17 -8.01 8.79
N GLU A 3 -14.16 -7.48 10.01
CA GLU A 3 -13.17 -6.50 10.49
C GLU A 3 -11.74 -7.00 10.31
N GLU A 4 -11.51 -8.30 10.53
CA GLU A 4 -10.24 -9.00 10.29
C GLU A 4 -9.67 -8.78 8.86
N TYR A 5 -10.53 -8.63 7.84
CA TYR A 5 -10.06 -8.37 6.46
C TYR A 5 -9.65 -6.93 6.23
N VAL A 6 -10.23 -5.99 6.97
CA VAL A 6 -9.85 -4.57 6.93
C VAL A 6 -8.49 -4.43 7.60
N GLU A 7 -8.34 -5.00 8.80
CA GLU A 7 -7.08 -4.96 9.55
C GLU A 7 -5.92 -5.56 8.75
N LEU A 8 -6.11 -6.77 8.22
CA LEU A 8 -5.08 -7.43 7.41
C LEU A 8 -4.73 -6.63 6.15
N ALA A 9 -5.73 -6.04 5.47
CA ALA A 9 -5.47 -5.22 4.30
C ALA A 9 -4.73 -3.92 4.65
N THR A 10 -5.03 -3.32 5.81
CA THR A 10 -4.34 -2.14 6.33
C THR A 10 -2.88 -2.47 6.63
N GLU A 11 -2.60 -3.56 7.35
CA GLU A 11 -1.23 -4.00 7.69
C GLU A 11 -0.38 -4.20 6.42
N ILE A 12 -0.93 -4.90 5.42
CA ILE A 12 -0.23 -5.13 4.14
C ILE A 12 0.14 -3.80 3.46
N VAL A 13 -0.77 -2.82 3.46
CA VAL A 13 -0.51 -1.53 2.81
C VAL A 13 0.48 -0.69 3.62
N GLU A 14 0.44 -0.76 4.96
CA GLU A 14 1.39 -0.08 5.83
C GLU A 14 2.81 -0.62 5.69
N ASP A 15 2.99 -1.94 5.62
CA ASP A 15 4.28 -2.57 5.38
C ASP A 15 4.89 -2.13 4.04
N GLN A 16 4.07 -2.13 2.99
CA GLN A 16 4.49 -1.69 1.66
C GLN A 16 4.85 -0.20 1.68
N LEU A 17 4.06 0.62 2.37
CA LEU A 17 4.30 2.06 2.49
C LEU A 17 5.63 2.33 3.21
N ALA A 18 5.90 1.64 4.31
CA ALA A 18 7.16 1.75 5.04
C ALA A 18 8.37 1.36 4.16
N THR A 19 8.23 0.29 3.38
CA THR A 19 9.27 -0.16 2.44
C THR A 19 9.58 0.93 1.40
N VAL A 20 8.54 1.47 0.74
CA VAL A 20 8.72 2.50 -0.31
C VAL A 20 9.24 3.82 0.26
N ILE A 21 8.83 4.20 1.47
CA ILE A 21 9.36 5.40 2.16
C ILE A 21 10.86 5.24 2.45
N ASN A 22 11.27 4.06 2.93
CA ASN A 22 12.68 3.79 3.18
C ASN A 22 13.50 3.82 1.88
N GLU A 23 12.99 3.22 0.79
CA GLU A 23 13.61 3.30 -0.53
C GLU A 23 13.75 4.75 -1.01
N TYR A 24 12.71 5.57 -0.82
CA TYR A 24 12.73 6.98 -1.17
C TYR A 24 13.77 7.75 -0.35
N ALA A 25 13.82 7.53 0.96
CA ALA A 25 14.72 8.23 1.87
C ALA A 25 16.21 7.99 1.56
N VAL A 26 16.56 6.82 1.03
CA VAL A 26 17.96 6.47 0.68
C VAL A 26 18.28 6.68 -0.80
N SER A 27 17.29 6.98 -1.65
CA SER A 27 17.48 7.11 -3.09
C SER A 27 18.06 8.47 -3.47
N GLN A 28 19.18 8.44 -4.20
CA GLN A 28 19.85 9.62 -4.76
C GLN A 28 19.39 9.94 -6.20
N ASN A 29 18.54 9.10 -6.80
CA ASN A 29 18.09 9.27 -8.18
C ASN A 29 16.77 10.04 -8.24
N GLN A 30 16.83 11.29 -8.73
CA GLN A 30 15.68 12.18 -8.80
C GLN A 30 14.53 11.65 -9.67
N GLN A 31 14.81 10.88 -10.73
CA GLN A 31 13.77 10.29 -11.57
C GLN A 31 13.10 9.09 -10.87
N ALA A 32 13.88 8.27 -10.17
CA ALA A 32 13.34 7.20 -9.33
C ALA A 32 12.50 7.77 -8.18
N ASN A 33 12.91 8.89 -7.60
CA ASN A 33 12.21 9.56 -6.50
C ASN A 33 10.79 9.99 -6.88
N LYS A 34 10.58 10.50 -8.11
CA LYS A 34 9.23 10.81 -8.62
C LYS A 34 8.32 9.58 -8.67
N LEU A 35 8.86 8.42 -9.06
CA LEU A 35 8.11 7.17 -9.09
C LEU A 35 7.80 6.65 -7.68
N LEU A 36 8.74 6.82 -6.74
CA LEU A 36 8.55 6.44 -5.35
C LEU A 36 7.53 7.36 -4.65
N GLU A 37 7.55 8.67 -4.89
CA GLU A 37 6.53 9.63 -4.43
C GLU A 37 5.13 9.23 -4.91
N GLN A 38 4.98 8.92 -6.20
CA GLN A 38 3.71 8.45 -6.76
C GLN A 38 3.24 7.15 -6.11
N LYS A 39 4.14 6.20 -5.85
CA LYS A 39 3.81 4.95 -5.14
C LYS A 39 3.35 5.23 -3.72
N ILE A 40 4.01 6.14 -3.00
CA ILE A 40 3.64 6.55 -1.64
C ILE A 40 2.22 7.13 -1.64
N GLU A 41 1.92 8.04 -2.56
CA GLU A 41 0.59 8.66 -2.68
C GLU A 41 -0.50 7.61 -2.94
N ILE A 42 -0.27 6.71 -3.89
CA ILE A 42 -1.22 5.62 -4.21
C ILE A 42 -1.46 4.74 -2.99
N LEU A 43 -0.42 4.36 -2.25
CA LEU A 43 -0.55 3.53 -1.06
C LEU A 43 -1.30 4.25 0.07
N GLN A 44 -1.07 5.55 0.26
CA GLN A 44 -1.84 6.37 1.20
C GLN A 44 -3.32 6.46 0.81
N GLN A 45 -3.63 6.65 -0.47
CA GLN A 45 -5.01 6.63 -0.96
C GLN A 45 -5.67 5.26 -0.74
N MET A 46 -4.96 4.17 -1.04
CA MET A 46 -5.44 2.81 -0.79
C MET A 46 -5.75 2.56 0.69
N LYS A 47 -4.87 2.99 1.61
CA LYS A 47 -5.10 2.93 3.05
C LYS A 47 -6.38 3.69 3.44
N GLY A 48 -6.56 4.90 2.90
CA GLY A 48 -7.78 5.70 3.14
C GLY A 48 -9.07 4.98 2.68
N GLU A 49 -9.03 4.33 1.52
CA GLU A 49 -10.16 3.55 1.00
C GLU A 49 -10.44 2.28 1.82
N ILE A 50 -9.40 1.60 2.32
CA ILE A 50 -9.53 0.46 3.23
C ILE A 50 -10.21 0.88 4.53
N ASN A 51 -9.79 2.00 5.12
CA ASN A 51 -10.37 2.54 6.36
C ASN A 51 -11.85 2.93 6.20
N LYS A 52 -12.27 3.32 4.99
CA LYS A 52 -13.68 3.56 4.66
C LYS A 52 -14.47 2.26 4.41
N GLY A 53 -13.82 1.09 4.47
CA GLY A 53 -14.44 -0.20 4.20
C GLY A 53 -14.67 -0.49 2.71
N ASN A 54 -13.87 0.10 1.80
CA ASN A 54 -14.01 -0.15 0.37
C ASN A 54 -13.66 -1.60 0.01
N SER A 55 -14.69 -2.42 -0.18
CA SER A 55 -14.56 -3.87 -0.39
C SER A 55 -13.77 -4.27 -1.64
N ASN A 56 -13.76 -3.43 -2.68
CA ASN A 56 -13.02 -3.71 -3.90
C ASN A 56 -11.52 -3.55 -3.68
N ILE A 57 -11.11 -2.48 -3.00
CA ILE A 57 -9.71 -2.23 -2.66
C ILE A 57 -9.18 -3.30 -1.70
N ILE A 58 -9.96 -3.62 -0.64
CA ILE A 58 -9.59 -4.66 0.33
C ILE A 58 -9.39 -6.01 -0.36
N LYS A 59 -10.35 -6.46 -1.19
CA LYS A 59 -10.20 -7.71 -1.96
C LYS A 59 -9.00 -7.68 -2.89
N MET A 60 -8.73 -6.54 -3.53
CA MET A 60 -7.58 -6.38 -4.43
C MET A 60 -6.26 -6.57 -3.66
N VAL A 61 -6.10 -5.90 -2.51
CA VAL A 61 -4.90 -5.99 -1.66
C VAL A 61 -4.68 -7.44 -1.22
N LEU A 62 -5.69 -8.07 -0.64
CA LEU A 62 -5.61 -9.46 -0.18
C LEU A 62 -5.28 -10.44 -1.32
N LYS A 63 -5.87 -10.23 -2.51
CA LYS A 63 -5.59 -11.06 -3.69
C LYS A 63 -4.16 -10.89 -4.19
N ARG A 64 -3.61 -9.68 -4.15
CA ARG A 64 -2.23 -9.41 -4.57
C ARG A 64 -1.22 -9.97 -3.57
N LYS A 65 -1.50 -9.87 -2.26
CA LYS A 65 -0.69 -10.50 -1.21
C LYS A 65 -0.61 -12.02 -1.39
N LYS A 66 -1.75 -12.68 -1.63
CA LYS A 66 -1.79 -14.13 -1.91
C LYS A 66 -0.97 -14.53 -3.13
N LYS A 67 -0.77 -13.61 -4.08
CA LYS A 67 0.03 -13.83 -5.30
C LYS A 67 1.52 -13.45 -5.12
N GLY A 68 1.93 -12.95 -3.95
CA GLY A 68 3.29 -12.48 -3.70
C GLY A 68 3.69 -11.24 -4.52
N ILE A 69 2.71 -10.44 -4.97
CA ILE A 69 2.95 -9.19 -5.74
C ILE A 69 3.22 -8.02 -4.79
N ILE A 70 2.69 -8.12 -3.57
CA ILE A 70 2.70 -7.22 -2.42
C ILE A 70 3.01 -8.11 -1.22
#